data_AF-A0A2E9KW82-F1
#
_entry.id   AF-A0A2E9KW82-F1
#
_cell.length_a   1.000
_cell.length_b   1.000
_cell.length_c   1.000
_cell.angle_alpha   90.00
_cell.angle_beta   90.00
_cell.angle_gamma   90.00
#
_symmetry.space_group_name_H-M   'P 1'
#
loop_
_entity.id
_entity.type
_entity.pdbx_description
1 polymer ?
#
loop_
_entity_poly.entity_id
_entity_poly.type
_entity_poly.pdbx_seq_one_letter_code
_entity_poly.pdbx_strand_id
1 'polypeptide(L)'
;MPEYLYENPETGEVVSVIQGINEDHSYNEDGIEYQRVFTSPNMAIDSDYSSLSESQFVESTRNKKGTLGDLWDASKEASAKREKAYGKDPVKEKYFKKYSEKRKGTKHKDDPSR
;
A
#
# COMPACT_ATOMS: atom_id res chain seq x y z
N MET A 1 -14.58 6.10 24.26
CA MET A 1 -13.79 5.59 25.39
C MET A 1 -12.69 4.73 24.78
N PRO A 2 -11.47 5.25 24.64
CA PRO A 2 -10.34 4.51 24.05
C PRO A 2 -9.88 3.33 24.91
N GLU A 3 -9.28 2.34 24.25
CA GLU A 3 -8.57 1.23 24.89
C GLU A 3 -7.09 1.59 25.05
N TYR A 4 -6.54 1.29 26.23
CA TYR A 4 -5.13 1.46 26.54
C TYR A 4 -4.54 0.13 26.97
N LEU A 5 -3.31 -0.14 26.53
CA LEU A 5 -2.56 -1.35 26.86
C LEU A 5 -1.52 -1.00 27.94
N TYR A 6 -1.47 -1.83 28.97
CA TYR A 6 -0.51 -1.73 30.06
C TYR A 6 0.21 -3.08 30.23
N GLU A 7 1.51 -3.05 30.46
CA GLU A 7 2.36 -4.23 30.66
C GLU A 7 2.86 -4.29 32.11
N ASN A 8 2.72 -5.46 32.73
CA ASN A 8 3.27 -5.72 34.04
C ASN A 8 4.81 -5.83 33.93
N PRO A 9 5.59 -5.00 34.65
CA PRO A 9 7.06 -5.05 34.57
C PRO A 9 7.66 -6.34 35.16
N GLU A 10 6.93 -7.07 36.00
CA GLU A 10 7.41 -8.29 36.66
C GLU A 10 7.04 -9.56 35.88
N THR A 11 5.83 -9.62 35.30
CA THR A 11 5.33 -10.81 34.60
C THR A 11 5.35 -10.69 33.08
N GLY A 12 5.43 -9.47 32.53
CA GLY A 12 5.30 -9.19 31.10
C GLY A 12 3.88 -9.39 30.56
N GLU A 13 2.89 -9.55 31.45
CA GLU A 13 1.49 -9.70 31.05
C GLU A 13 0.91 -8.36 30.59
N VAL A 14 0.22 -8.37 29.45
CA VAL A 14 -0.41 -7.18 28.87
C VAL A 14 -1.90 -7.20 29.16
N VAL A 15 -2.38 -6.14 29.81
CA VAL A 15 -3.80 -5.92 30.14
C VAL A 15 -4.35 -4.75 29.35
N SER A 16 -5.58 -4.91 28.85
CA SER A 16 -6.32 -3.87 28.14
C SER A 16 -7.32 -3.20 29.06
N VAL A 17 -7.18 -1.89 29.26
CA VAL A 17 -8.06 -1.09 30.12
C VAL A 17 -8.75 -0.03 29.27
N ILE A 18 -10.08 0.04 29.38
CA ILE A 18 -10.88 1.08 28.72
C ILE A 18 -10.92 2.30 29.64
N GLN A 19 -10.37 3.44 29.21
CA GLN A 19 -10.33 4.67 30.00
C GLN A 19 -10.88 5.86 29.22
N GLY A 20 -11.29 6.90 29.94
CA GLY A 20 -11.66 8.18 29.35
C GLY A 20 -10.45 8.91 28.76
N ILE A 21 -10.64 9.68 27.69
CA ILE A 21 -9.56 10.46 27.04
C ILE A 21 -8.93 11.47 28.02
N ASN A 22 -9.71 11.97 28.98
CA ASN A 22 -9.30 13.03 29.91
C ASN A 22 -8.85 12.49 31.28
N GLU A 23 -8.72 11.17 31.44
CA GLU A 23 -8.30 10.56 32.70
C GLU A 23 -6.77 10.43 32.77
N ASP A 24 -6.23 10.32 33.98
CA ASP A 24 -4.83 9.97 34.16
C ASP A 24 -4.64 8.51 33.72
N HIS A 25 -3.80 8.32 32.71
CA HIS A 25 -3.54 7.04 32.05
C HIS A 25 -2.53 6.22 32.87
N SER A 26 -2.88 5.93 34.12
CA SER A 26 -2.13 5.07 35.03
C SER A 26 -2.97 3.87 35.45
N TYR A 27 -2.32 2.70 35.54
CA TYR A 27 -2.92 1.46 36.01
C TYR A 27 -2.03 0.83 37.07
N ASN A 28 -2.61 0.57 38.24
CA ASN A 28 -1.96 -0.06 39.38
C ASN A 28 -2.79 -1.25 39.83
N GLU A 29 -2.19 -2.42 39.95
CA GLU A 29 -2.80 -3.63 40.49
C GLU A 29 -1.84 -4.23 41.52
N ASP A 30 -2.35 -4.54 42.71
CA ASP A 30 -1.57 -5.10 43.84
C ASP A 30 -0.29 -4.34 44.24
N GLY A 31 -0.27 -3.02 44.00
CA GLY A 31 0.87 -2.15 44.34
C GLY A 31 1.98 -2.12 43.28
N ILE A 32 1.79 -2.79 42.15
CA ILE A 32 2.69 -2.77 40.99
C ILE A 32 2.13 -1.78 39.97
N GLU A 33 2.97 -0.82 39.56
CA GLU A 33 2.65 0.16 38.53
C GLU A 33 2.94 -0.43 37.14
N TYR A 34 1.91 -0.54 36.32
CA TYR A 34 2.04 -1.11 34.98
C TYR A 34 2.48 -0.03 33.98
N GLN A 35 3.34 -0.41 33.04
CA GLN A 35 3.87 0.52 32.04
C GLN A 35 2.96 0.57 30.81
N ARG A 36 2.64 1.78 30.35
CA ARG A 36 1.81 1.95 29.15
C ARG A 36 2.55 1.49 27.89
N VAL A 37 1.92 0.61 27.13
CA VAL A 37 2.42 0.12 25.84
C VAL A 37 1.87 0.98 24.72
N PHE A 38 2.77 1.55 23.92
CA PHE A 38 2.43 2.26 22.69
C PHE A 38 2.62 1.33 21.50
N THR A 39 1.53 0.72 21.03
CA THR A 39 1.58 -0.06 19.78
C THR A 39 1.69 0.90 18.61
N SER A 40 2.75 0.75 17.80
CA SER A 40 2.80 1.41 16.49
C SER A 40 1.75 0.73 15.60
N PRO A 41 0.71 1.46 15.13
CA PRO A 41 -0.26 0.86 14.23
C PRO A 41 0.46 0.50 12.93
N ASN A 42 0.55 -0.80 12.63
CA ASN A 42 0.89 -1.28 11.29
C ASN A 42 -0.32 -1.03 10.36
N MET A 43 -0.68 0.24 10.20
CA MET A 43 -1.79 0.66 9.37
C MET A 43 -1.28 0.83 7.94
N ALA A 44 -1.65 -0.11 7.08
CA ALA A 44 -1.32 -0.06 5.67
C ALA A 44 -2.41 0.75 4.93
N ILE A 45 -2.43 2.08 5.11
CA ILE A 45 -3.36 2.97 4.38
C ILE A 45 -2.99 2.91 2.89
N ASP A 46 -3.92 2.45 2.05
CA ASP A 46 -3.80 2.43 0.58
C ASP A 46 -2.64 1.57 0.03
N SER A 47 -2.31 0.48 0.75
CA SER A 47 -1.18 -0.40 0.42
C SER A 47 -1.47 -1.40 -0.71
N ASP A 48 -2.74 -1.72 -0.96
CA ASP A 48 -3.16 -2.57 -2.07
C ASP A 48 -3.34 -1.75 -3.35
N TYR A 49 -2.22 -1.29 -3.89
CA TYR A 49 -2.18 -0.77 -5.24
C TYR A 49 -2.45 -1.92 -6.20
N SER A 50 -3.69 -2.04 -6.68
CA SER A 50 -4.00 -2.95 -7.77
C SER A 50 -3.24 -2.44 -8.99
N SER A 51 -2.08 -3.03 -9.25
CA SER A 51 -1.22 -2.65 -10.37
C SER A 51 -1.91 -2.72 -11.73
N LEU A 52 -3.08 -3.38 -11.79
CA LEU A 52 -3.96 -3.51 -12.95
C LEU A 52 -5.01 -2.39 -13.10
N SER A 53 -5.21 -1.56 -12.07
CA SER A 53 -6.23 -0.53 -12.04
C SER A 53 -5.78 0.74 -12.77
N GLU A 54 -6.49 1.11 -13.83
CA GLU A 54 -6.27 2.36 -14.57
C GLU A 54 -6.68 3.59 -13.74
N SER A 55 -7.76 3.49 -12.95
CA SER A 55 -8.24 4.61 -12.12
C SER A 55 -7.23 4.98 -11.04
N GLN A 56 -6.64 4.00 -10.37
CA GLN A 56 -5.61 4.24 -9.35
C GLN A 56 -4.33 4.83 -9.95
N PHE A 57 -3.97 4.42 -11.19
CA PHE A 57 -2.86 5.05 -11.92
C PHE A 57 -3.16 6.51 -12.21
N VAL A 58 -4.35 6.83 -12.71
CA VAL A 58 -4.76 8.21 -12.95
C VAL A 58 -4.76 9.03 -11.67
N GLU A 59 -5.32 8.54 -10.56
CA GLU A 59 -5.34 9.27 -9.29
C GLU A 59 -3.93 9.53 -8.74
N SER A 60 -3.05 8.53 -8.81
CA SER A 60 -1.67 8.63 -8.33
C SER A 60 -0.81 9.59 -9.16
N THR A 61 -1.16 9.82 -10.43
CA THR A 61 -0.44 10.69 -11.35
C THR A 61 -1.08 12.08 -11.48
N ARG A 62 -2.40 12.20 -11.32
CA ARG A 62 -3.19 13.43 -11.51
C ARG A 62 -2.75 14.57 -10.59
N ASN A 63 -2.44 14.26 -9.34
CA ASN A 63 -2.06 15.27 -8.35
C ASN A 63 -0.55 15.54 -8.31
N LYS A 64 0.25 14.76 -9.04
CA LYS A 64 1.69 14.98 -9.17
C LYS A 64 1.92 15.97 -10.31
N LYS A 65 2.49 17.15 -10.00
CA LYS A 65 2.94 18.14 -11.00
C LYS A 65 4.22 17.66 -11.70
N GLY A 66 4.18 16.46 -12.28
CA GLY A 66 5.29 15.83 -12.99
C GLY A 66 5.31 16.20 -14.47
N THR A 67 6.46 15.97 -15.09
CA THR A 67 6.64 16.01 -16.54
C THR A 67 6.06 14.76 -17.20
N LEU A 68 5.92 14.77 -18.53
CA LEU A 68 5.49 13.57 -19.27
C LEU A 68 6.47 12.39 -19.08
N GLY A 69 7.76 12.67 -18.85
CA GLY A 69 8.77 11.67 -18.55
C GLY A 69 8.49 10.92 -17.25
N ASP A 70 8.14 11.65 -16.18
CA ASP A 70 7.81 11.06 -14.88
C ASP A 70 6.59 10.12 -14.97
N LEU A 71 5.65 10.44 -15.87
CA LEU A 71 4.48 9.60 -16.12
C LEU A 71 4.85 8.30 -16.85
N TRP A 72 5.83 8.36 -17.75
CA TRP A 72 6.36 7.17 -18.43
C TRP A 72 7.17 6.29 -17.50
N ASP A 73 7.98 6.88 -16.62
CA ASP A 73 8.72 6.14 -15.61
C ASP A 73 7.76 5.45 -14.61
N ALA A 74 6.73 6.16 -14.14
CA ALA A 74 5.69 5.56 -13.29
C ALA A 74 4.96 4.40 -13.99
N SER A 75 4.66 4.53 -15.29
CA SER A 75 4.04 3.47 -16.08
C SER A 75 4.97 2.25 -16.22
N LYS A 76 6.27 2.48 -16.40
CA LYS A 76 7.29 1.43 -16.49
C LYS A 76 7.45 0.69 -15.16
N GLU A 77 7.44 1.39 -14.03
CA GLU A 77 7.46 0.78 -12.69
C GLU A 77 6.22 -0.07 -12.44
N ALA A 78 5.03 0.43 -12.79
CA ALA A 78 3.80 -0.33 -12.66
C ALA A 78 3.81 -1.59 -13.54
N SER A 79 4.35 -1.50 -14.76
CA SER A 79 4.55 -2.65 -15.65
C SER A 79 5.47 -3.70 -15.02
N ALA A 80 6.61 -3.28 -14.47
CA ALA A 80 7.55 -4.18 -13.79
C ALA A 80 6.93 -4.84 -12.54
N LYS A 81 6.07 -4.13 -11.79
CA LYS A 81 5.32 -4.71 -10.66
C LYS A 81 4.34 -5.79 -11.13
N ARG A 82 3.62 -5.57 -12.23
CA ARG A 82 2.73 -6.58 -12.82
C ARG A 82 3.50 -7.79 -13.32
N GLU A 83 4.63 -7.59 -14.00
CA GLU A 83 5.50 -8.69 -14.46
C GLU A 83 6.03 -9.50 -13.28
N LYS A 84 6.41 -8.87 -12.16
CA LYS A 84 6.81 -9.58 -10.94
C LYS A 84 5.65 -10.36 -10.29
N ALA A 85 4.44 -9.81 -10.27
CA ALA A 85 3.28 -10.42 -9.63
C ALA A 85 2.65 -11.55 -10.46
N TYR A 86 2.54 -11.37 -11.78
CA TYR A 86 1.79 -12.24 -12.69
C TYR A 86 2.68 -12.93 -13.75
N GLY A 87 3.98 -12.67 -13.76
CA GLY A 87 4.93 -13.16 -14.79
C GLY A 87 4.81 -12.44 -16.15
N LYS A 88 3.69 -11.74 -16.39
CA LYS A 88 3.40 -10.97 -17.61
C LYS A 88 2.57 -9.74 -17.28
N ASP A 89 2.68 -8.70 -18.11
CA ASP A 89 1.86 -7.50 -18.00
C ASP A 89 0.63 -7.57 -18.93
N PRO A 90 -0.58 -7.83 -18.39
CA PRO A 90 -1.80 -7.92 -19.21
C PRO A 90 -2.22 -6.58 -19.82
N VAL A 91 -1.81 -5.45 -19.25
CA VAL A 91 -2.09 -4.11 -19.80
C VAL A 91 -1.25 -3.89 -21.05
N LYS A 92 0.03 -4.27 -20.99
CA LYS A 92 0.98 -4.18 -22.10
C LYS A 92 0.60 -5.12 -23.26
N GLU A 93 0.16 -6.34 -22.96
CA GLU A 93 -0.35 -7.26 -23.99
C GLU A 93 -1.60 -6.70 -24.71
N LYS A 94 -2.55 -6.12 -23.96
CA LYS A 94 -3.71 -5.45 -24.55
C LYS A 94 -3.30 -4.26 -25.42
N TYR A 95 -2.28 -3.51 -25.01
CA TYR A 95 -1.74 -2.40 -25.80
C TYR A 95 -1.17 -2.89 -27.14
N PHE A 96 -0.35 -3.94 -27.14
CA PHE A 96 0.22 -4.49 -28.38
C PHE A 96 -0.83 -5.09 -29.31
N LYS A 97 -1.83 -5.80 -28.77
CA LYS A 97 -2.97 -6.31 -29.56
C LYS A 97 -3.72 -5.17 -30.26
N LYS A 98 -4.13 -4.14 -29.51
CA LYS A 98 -4.81 -2.95 -30.07
C LYS A 98 -3.96 -2.21 -31.10
N TYR A 99 -2.64 -2.13 -30.89
CA TYR A 99 -1.73 -1.51 -31.84
C TYR A 99 -1.70 -2.28 -33.17
N SER A 100 -1.56 -3.61 -33.10
CA SER A 100 -1.56 -4.49 -34.27
C SER A 100 -2.88 -4.42 -35.04
N GLU A 101 -4.02 -4.48 -34.34
CA GLU A 101 -5.35 -4.33 -34.92
C GLU A 101 -5.50 -3.02 -35.71
N LYS A 102 -5.08 -1.89 -35.11
CA LYS A 102 -5.17 -0.56 -35.75
C LYS A 102 -4.22 -0.40 -36.94
N ARG A 103 -3.10 -1.12 -36.95
CA ARG A 103 -2.07 -1.02 -38.00
C ARG A 103 -2.04 -2.24 -38.92
N LYS A 104 -3.20 -2.87 -39.13
CA LYS A 104 -3.39 -3.98 -40.09
C LYS A 104 -2.39 -5.12 -39.88
N GLY A 105 -2.13 -5.49 -38.63
CA GLY A 105 -1.21 -6.57 -38.27
C GLY A 105 0.24 -6.13 -38.00
N THR A 106 0.56 -4.83 -38.16
CA THR A 106 1.93 -4.34 -37.90
C THR A 106 2.22 -4.38 -36.40
N LYS A 107 3.23 -5.15 -35.99
CA LYS A 107 3.66 -5.27 -34.59
C LYS A 107 4.39 -4.01 -34.09
N HIS A 108 4.25 -3.71 -32.79
CA HIS A 108 4.95 -2.57 -32.17
C HIS A 108 6.46 -2.83 -32.13
N LYS A 109 7.28 -1.78 -32.14
CA LYS A 109 8.75 -1.93 -32.15
C LYS A 109 9.27 -2.69 -30.93
N ASP A 110 8.65 -2.45 -29.79
CA ASP A 110 8.98 -3.03 -28.49
C ASP A 110 8.12 -4.27 -28.15
N ASP A 111 7.40 -4.82 -29.12
CA ASP A 111 6.66 -6.07 -28.94
C ASP A 111 7.66 -7.23 -28.91
N PRO A 112 7.73 -8.02 -27.81
CA PRO A 112 8.66 -9.15 -27.71
C PRO A 112 8.36 -10.27 -28.72
N SER A 113 7.19 -10.26 -29.36
CA SER A 113 6.81 -11.22 -30.39
C SER A 113 7.10 -10.75 -31.82
N ARG A 114 7.74 -9.58 -31.99
CA ARG A 114 8.09 -9.00 -33.30
C ARG A 114 9.04 -9.88 -34.11
#